data_AF-A0A410GAN7-F1
#
_entry.id   AF-A0A410GAN7-F1
#
_cell.length_a   1.000
_cell.length_b   1.000
_cell.length_c   1.000
_cell.angle_alpha   90.00
_cell.angle_beta   90.00
_cell.angle_gamma   90.00
#
_symmetry.space_group_name_H-M   'P 1'
#
loop_
_entity.id
_entity.type
_entity.pdbx_description
1 polymer ?
#
loop_
_entity_poly.entity_id
_entity_poly.type
_entity_poly.pdbx_seq_one_letter_code
_entity_poly.pdbx_strand_id
1 'polypeptide(L)'
;MSYGTFIGELKKGIEGQITAYDSKPMHDGCIIYLKKSGERIFVQATVIDHHRSDAIALLRAKIREGLGSTSRLVLGIQNDELKFWEDSASDVGTVVDSLVGSAA
;
A
#
# COMPACT_ATOMS: atom_id res chain seq x y z
N MET A 1 -16.64 -10.62 -4.18
CA MET A 1 -15.54 -11.50 -4.65
C MET A 1 -14.46 -11.56 -3.56
N SER A 2 -13.64 -12.61 -3.48
CA SER A 2 -12.59 -12.68 -2.44
C SER A 2 -11.35 -11.86 -2.83
N TYR A 3 -10.80 -11.09 -1.89
CA TYR A 3 -9.54 -10.34 -2.05
C TYR A 3 -8.38 -11.18 -2.59
N GLY A 4 -8.34 -12.48 -2.28
CA GLY A 4 -7.35 -13.40 -2.82
C GLY A 4 -7.34 -13.50 -4.35
N THR A 5 -8.51 -13.42 -5.00
CA THR A 5 -8.60 -13.43 -6.47
C THR A 5 -8.05 -12.14 -7.08
N PHE A 6 -8.33 -10.99 -6.45
CA PHE A 6 -7.76 -9.70 -6.84
C PHE A 6 -6.23 -9.71 -6.75
N ILE A 7 -5.68 -10.17 -5.62
CA ILE A 7 -4.23 -10.27 -5.42
C ILE A 7 -3.59 -11.28 -6.37
N GLY A 8 -4.23 -12.42 -6.61
CA GLY A 8 -3.76 -13.43 -7.55
C GLY A 8 -3.63 -12.90 -8.98
N GLU A 9 -4.57 -12.06 -9.42
CA GLU A 9 -4.45 -11.37 -10.69
C GLU A 9 -3.37 -10.30 -10.65
N LEU A 10 -3.37 -9.43 -9.63
CA LEU A 10 -2.41 -8.35 -9.50
C LEU A 10 -0.96 -8.84 -9.63
N LYS A 11 -0.63 -9.95 -8.99
CA LYS A 11 0.71 -10.58 -9.01
C LYS A 11 1.24 -10.91 -10.40
N LYS A 12 0.36 -11.18 -11.38
CA LYS A 12 0.78 -11.52 -12.75
C LYS A 12 1.55 -10.34 -13.37
N GLY A 13 2.81 -10.54 -13.72
CA GLY A 13 3.71 -9.53 -14.30
C GLY A 13 4.39 -8.60 -13.29
N ILE A 14 4.26 -8.86 -11.99
CA ILE A 14 5.05 -8.24 -10.90
C ILE A 14 5.44 -9.30 -9.86
N GLU A 15 5.73 -10.52 -10.32
CA GLU A 15 6.05 -11.66 -9.49
C GLU A 15 7.21 -11.32 -8.53
N GLY A 16 7.04 -11.70 -7.25
CA GLY A 16 8.02 -11.43 -6.21
C GLY A 16 8.04 -10.00 -5.65
N GLN A 17 7.21 -9.08 -6.15
CA GLN A 17 7.11 -7.72 -5.59
C GLN A 17 6.14 -7.62 -4.39
N ILE A 18 5.14 -8.50 -4.32
CA ILE A 18 4.14 -8.54 -3.24
C ILE A 18 4.50 -9.67 -2.27
N THR A 19 4.77 -9.32 -1.01
CA THR A 19 5.16 -10.28 0.04
C THR A 19 3.95 -10.84 0.77
N ALA A 20 2.98 -9.99 1.08
CA ALA A 20 1.77 -10.35 1.80
C ALA A 20 0.61 -9.42 1.40
N TYR A 21 -0.60 -9.81 1.80
CA TYR A 21 -1.76 -8.92 1.79
C TYR A 21 -2.60 -9.18 3.04
N ASP A 22 -3.33 -8.16 3.48
CA ASP A 22 -4.27 -8.25 4.59
C ASP A 22 -5.61 -7.62 4.19
N SER A 23 -6.70 -8.30 4.50
CA SER A 23 -8.06 -7.88 4.19
C SER A 23 -9.00 -8.17 5.37
N LYS A 24 -8.57 -7.83 6.61
CA LYS A 24 -9.41 -8.06 7.79
C LYS A 24 -10.79 -7.42 7.60
N PRO A 25 -11.87 -8.01 8.16
CA PRO A 25 -13.23 -7.51 8.01
C PRO A 25 -13.47 -6.05 8.45
N MET A 26 -12.57 -5.47 9.26
CA MET A 26 -12.66 -4.07 9.71
C MET A 26 -11.89 -3.09 8.82
N HIS A 27 -11.10 -3.58 7.86
CA HIS A 27 -10.46 -2.74 6.86
C HIS A 27 -11.41 -2.63 5.68
N ASP A 28 -11.83 -1.40 5.36
CA ASP A 28 -12.67 -1.10 4.19
C ASP A 28 -11.87 -1.21 2.87
N GLY A 29 -11.19 -2.34 2.69
CA GLY A 29 -10.20 -2.54 1.64
C GLY A 29 -9.17 -3.62 1.94
N CYS A 30 -8.06 -3.53 1.21
CA CYS A 30 -6.96 -4.50 1.23
C CYS A 30 -5.63 -3.76 1.37
N ILE A 31 -4.81 -4.16 2.34
CA ILE A 31 -3.43 -3.70 2.46
C ILE A 31 -2.54 -4.67 1.69
N ILE A 32 -1.69 -4.15 0.83
CA ILE A 32 -0.70 -4.88 0.04
C ILE A 32 0.68 -4.53 0.58
N TYR A 33 1.42 -5.54 1.03
CA TYR A 33 2.79 -5.37 1.51
C TYR A 33 3.75 -5.68 0.37
N LEU A 34 4.70 -4.77 0.14
CA LEU A 34 5.69 -4.91 -0.91
C LEU A 34 6.99 -5.54 -0.37
N LYS A 35 7.84 -6.00 -1.28
CA LYS A 35 9.14 -6.61 -0.94
C LYS A 35 10.12 -5.62 -0.36
N LYS A 36 10.05 -4.35 -0.78
CA LYS A 36 10.87 -3.28 -0.20
C LYS A 36 10.36 -2.96 1.20
N SER A 37 11.27 -2.97 2.17
CA SER A 37 10.94 -2.85 3.59
C SER A 37 10.12 -1.58 3.88
N GLY A 38 9.03 -1.74 4.62
CA GLY A 38 8.17 -0.63 5.06
C GLY A 38 7.18 -0.12 4.02
N GLU A 39 7.28 -0.56 2.75
CA GLU A 39 6.38 -0.11 1.69
C GLU A 39 5.05 -0.89 1.66
N ARG A 40 3.95 -0.16 1.71
CA ARG A 40 2.60 -0.72 1.63
C ARG A 40 1.64 0.16 0.85
N ILE A 41 0.67 -0.48 0.21
CA ILE A 41 -0.43 0.19 -0.48
C ILE A 41 -1.75 -0.30 0.11
N PHE A 42 -2.57 0.60 0.64
CA PHE A 42 -3.96 0.32 0.96
C PHE A 42 -4.83 0.56 -0.27
N VAL A 43 -5.69 -0.39 -0.61
CA VAL A 43 -6.63 -0.30 -1.74
C VAL A 43 -8.04 -0.36 -1.17
N GLN A 44 -8.83 0.69 -1.39
CA GLN A 44 -10.21 0.75 -0.90
C GLN A 44 -11.07 -0.37 -1.50
N ALA A 45 -12.05 -0.87 -0.74
CA ALA A 45 -12.94 -1.94 -1.19
C ALA A 45 -13.74 -1.53 -2.45
N THR A 46 -14.24 -0.29 -2.48
CA THR A 46 -14.96 0.28 -3.63
C THR A 46 -14.16 0.22 -4.93
N VAL A 47 -12.83 0.44 -4.87
CA VAL A 47 -11.94 0.30 -6.02
C VAL A 47 -11.86 -1.15 -6.49
N ILE A 48 -11.76 -2.09 -5.57
CA ILE A 48 -11.65 -3.52 -5.88
C ILE A 48 -12.95 -4.04 -6.50
N ASP A 49 -14.09 -3.59 -5.99
CA ASP A 49 -15.42 -4.05 -6.41
C ASP A 49 -15.87 -3.42 -7.74
N HIS A 50 -15.55 -2.14 -7.97
CA HIS A 50 -16.09 -1.39 -9.12
C HIS A 50 -15.07 -1.07 -10.21
N HIS A 51 -13.78 -1.02 -9.90
CA HIS A 51 -12.73 -0.56 -10.83
C HIS A 51 -11.54 -1.51 -10.93
N ARG A 52 -11.81 -2.80 -10.79
CA ARG A 52 -10.82 -3.87 -10.67
C ARG A 52 -9.71 -3.84 -11.73
N SER A 53 -10.07 -3.79 -13.01
CA SER A 53 -9.11 -3.88 -14.11
C SER A 53 -8.16 -2.68 -14.13
N ASP A 54 -8.70 -1.49 -13.96
CA ASP A 54 -7.93 -0.24 -13.95
C ASP A 54 -7.04 -0.16 -12.71
N ALA A 55 -7.57 -0.58 -11.55
CA ALA A 55 -6.81 -0.68 -10.31
C ALA A 55 -5.61 -1.62 -10.46
N ILE A 56 -5.78 -2.79 -11.10
CA ILE A 56 -4.69 -3.73 -11.35
C ILE A 56 -3.63 -3.10 -12.25
N ALA A 57 -4.03 -2.42 -13.34
CA ALA A 57 -3.10 -1.78 -14.25
C ALA A 57 -2.28 -0.69 -13.53
N LEU A 58 -2.96 0.18 -12.77
CA LEU A 58 -2.34 1.27 -12.01
C LEU A 58 -1.41 0.76 -10.91
N LEU A 59 -1.84 -0.24 -10.13
CA LEU A 59 -1.01 -0.84 -9.08
C LEU A 59 0.27 -1.46 -9.66
N ARG A 60 0.18 -2.18 -10.78
CA ARG A 60 1.37 -2.75 -11.42
C ARG A 60 2.33 -1.69 -11.91
N ALA A 61 1.82 -0.63 -12.55
CA ALA A 61 2.65 0.50 -12.96
C ALA A 61 3.35 1.12 -11.75
N LYS A 62 2.58 1.44 -10.70
CA LYS A 62 3.11 2.08 -9.49
C LYS A 62 4.12 1.22 -8.73
N ILE A 63 3.87 -0.09 -8.62
CA ILE A 63 4.80 -1.02 -7.96
C ILE A 63 6.11 -1.16 -8.74
N ARG A 64 6.08 -1.13 -10.08
CA ARG A 64 7.30 -1.20 -10.91
C ARG A 64 8.13 0.08 -10.83
N GLU A 65 7.47 1.24 -10.80
CA GLU A 65 8.12 2.54 -10.58
C GLU A 65 8.72 2.64 -9.17
N GLY A 66 8.10 1.94 -8.21
CA GLY A 66 8.36 2.09 -6.79
C GLY A 66 7.59 3.26 -6.17
N LEU A 67 7.52 3.27 -4.85
CA LEU A 67 6.77 4.30 -4.11
C LEU A 67 7.60 5.58 -3.86
N GLY A 68 8.87 5.60 -4.26
CA GLY A 68 9.76 6.74 -4.09
C GLY A 68 10.18 6.93 -2.62
N SER A 69 9.98 8.14 -2.09
CA SER A 69 10.20 8.49 -0.69
C SER A 69 9.03 8.09 0.23
N THR A 70 7.89 7.72 -0.34
CA THR A 70 6.67 7.42 0.42
C THR A 70 6.64 5.94 0.80
N SER A 71 6.45 5.62 2.07
CA SER A 71 6.32 4.23 2.53
C SER A 71 4.88 3.72 2.51
N ARG A 72 3.89 4.62 2.45
CA ARG A 72 2.47 4.27 2.57
C ARG A 72 1.63 5.04 1.56
N LEU A 73 1.02 4.32 0.64
CA LEU A 73 0.07 4.89 -0.30
C LEU A 73 -1.33 4.33 -0.09
N VAL A 74 -2.32 5.11 -0.47
CA VAL A 74 -3.70 4.68 -0.65
C VAL A 74 -4.04 4.75 -2.13
N LEU A 75 -4.70 3.73 -2.66
CA LEU A 75 -5.42 3.76 -3.92
C LEU A 75 -6.93 3.78 -3.63
N GLY A 76 -7.59 4.81 -4.14
CA GLY A 76 -9.02 5.01 -3.94
C GLY A 76 -9.62 5.92 -5.01
N ILE A 77 -10.89 6.28 -4.81
CA ILE A 77 -11.60 7.22 -5.70
C ILE A 77 -11.62 8.60 -5.05
N GLN A 78 -11.14 9.61 -5.76
CA GLN A 78 -11.24 11.02 -5.36
C GLN A 78 -11.71 11.85 -6.56
N ASN A 79 -12.76 12.64 -6.37
CA ASN A 79 -13.39 13.43 -7.43
C ASN A 79 -13.72 12.56 -8.65
N ASP A 80 -14.35 11.40 -8.42
CA ASP A 80 -14.74 10.40 -9.42
C ASP A 80 -13.58 9.78 -10.24
N GLU A 81 -12.33 9.96 -9.79
CA GLU A 81 -11.14 9.42 -10.45
C GLU A 81 -10.34 8.49 -9.53
N LEU A 82 -9.79 7.42 -10.10
CA LEU A 82 -8.84 6.56 -9.39
C LEU A 82 -7.51 7.29 -9.18
N LYS A 83 -7.10 7.45 -7.91
CA LYS A 83 -5.89 8.19 -7.55
C LYS A 83 -5.11 7.51 -6.44
N PHE A 84 -3.80 7.74 -6.47
CA PHE A 84 -2.92 7.48 -5.34
C PHE A 84 -2.75 8.73 -4.49
N TRP A 85 -2.71 8.57 -3.18
CA TRP A 85 -2.29 9.60 -2.24
C TRP A 85 -1.51 9.00 -1.07
N GLU A 86 -0.76 9.83 -0.36
CA GLU A 86 -0.03 9.38 0.83
C GLU A 86 -1.00 9.13 1.98
N ASP A 87 -0.82 8.00 2.68
CA ASP A 87 -1.56 7.73 3.90
C ASP A 87 -1.00 8.62 5.03
N SER A 88 -1.69 9.73 5.33
CA SER A 88 -1.26 10.71 6.32
C SER A 88 -1.39 10.25 7.78
N ALA A 89 -1.70 8.97 8.03
CA ALA A 89 -1.62 8.38 9.36
C ALA A 89 -0.18 8.50 9.89
N SER A 90 0.04 9.56 10.68
CA SER A 90 1.33 10.03 11.15
C SER A 90 2.13 8.90 11.79
N ASP A 91 3.40 8.77 11.40
CA ASP A 91 4.40 8.05 12.17
C ASP A 91 4.57 8.73 13.54
N VAL A 92 3.77 8.31 14.52
CA VAL A 92 4.08 8.54 15.93
C VAL A 92 4.94 7.37 16.40
N GLY A 93 6.22 7.65 16.58
CA GLY A 93 7.18 6.85 17.34
C GLY A 93 8.22 6.14 16.46
N THR A 94 9.53 6.33 16.62
CA THR A 94 10.28 6.93 17.71
C THR A 94 11.69 7.18 17.18
N VAL A 95 12.15 8.43 17.24
CA VAL A 95 13.60 8.72 17.21
C VAL A 95 14.19 8.25 18.54
N VAL A 96 14.76 7.05 18.56
CA VAL A 96 15.74 6.66 19.57
C VAL A 96 17.10 6.63 18.89
N ASP A 97 17.92 7.65 19.15
CA ASP A 97 19.28 7.38 19.63
C ASP A 97 19.84 8.62 20.34
N SER A 98 19.80 8.51 21.67
CA SER A 98 20.82 8.90 22.64
C SER A 98 21.89 9.91 22.19
N LEU A 99 21.76 11.14 22.67
CA LEU A 99 22.90 12.06 22.77
C LEU A 99 23.12 12.49 24.22
N VAL A 100 24.35 12.20 24.66
CA VAL A 100 25.10 12.78 25.78
C VAL A 100 24.79 12.21 27.16
N GLY A 101 25.49 11.11 27.47
CA GLY A 101 26.21 11.05 28.74
C GLY A 101 27.44 11.96 28.67
N SER A 102 27.49 12.97 29.54
CA SER A 102 28.72 13.69 29.92
C SER A 102 28.43 14.26 31.32
N ALA A 103 28.90 13.58 32.36
CA ALA A 103 30.14 13.89 33.06
C ALA A 103 30.06 15.19 33.88
N ALA A 104 29.85 15.04 35.19
CA ALA A 104 30.68 15.59 36.27
C ALA A 104 30.15 15.12 37.63
#